data_AF-A0A2E6ESZ1-F1
#
_entry.id   AF-A0A2E6ESZ1-F1
#
_cell.length_a   1.000
_cell.length_b   1.000
_cell.length_c   1.000
_cell.angle_alpha   90.00
_cell.angle_beta   90.00
_cell.angle_gamma   90.00
#
_symmetry.space_group_name_H-M   'P 1'
#
loop_
_entity.id
_entity.type
_entity.pdbx_description
1 polymer ?
#
loop_
_entity_poly.entity_id
_entity_poly.type
_entity_poly.pdbx_seq_one_letter_code
_entity_poly.pdbx_strand_id
1 'polypeptide(L)'
;MVQKGNEMASIHTTDKRKYKVRWRDPDGKARSKTFNRKRKAQKHKEEVEDEKARGRRWKAPDRDPTPTIEEACEAFLLDRKADMAIGTPRCAPISRP
;
A
#
# COMPACT_ATOMS: atom_id res chain seq x y z
N MET A 1 21.22 9.98 20.92
CA MET A 1 20.82 11.02 19.95
C MET A 1 20.91 10.40 18.55
N VAL A 2 19.78 10.09 17.92
CA VAL A 2 19.78 9.46 16.60
C VAL A 2 19.99 10.54 15.55
N GLN A 3 21.12 10.43 14.85
CA GLN A 3 21.51 11.20 13.69
C GLN A 3 20.37 11.15 12.65
N LYS A 4 19.76 12.30 12.35
CA LYS A 4 18.87 12.40 11.19
C LYS A 4 19.74 12.56 9.96
N GLY A 5 20.14 11.41 9.41
CA GLY A 5 20.57 11.32 8.02
C GLY A 5 19.55 11.99 7.12
N ASN A 6 20.00 12.41 5.94
CA ASN A 6 19.33 13.23 4.94
C ASN A 6 17.92 12.71 4.53
N GLU A 7 16.92 12.80 5.43
CA GLU A 7 15.55 12.32 5.24
C GLU A 7 14.81 13.28 4.29
N MET A 8 14.60 12.84 3.05
CA MET A 8 13.92 13.65 2.02
C MET A 8 12.41 13.79 2.28
N ALA A 9 11.87 12.94 3.14
CA ALA A 9 10.50 12.99 3.65
C ALA A 9 10.50 12.88 5.18
N SER A 10 9.75 13.75 5.86
CA SER A 10 9.68 13.80 7.33
C SER A 10 8.27 13.59 7.85
N ILE A 11 8.13 12.81 8.93
CA ILE A 11 6.85 12.57 9.60
C ILE A 11 6.75 13.49 10.82
N HIS A 12 5.69 14.30 10.86
CA HIS A 12 5.33 15.13 11.99
C HIS A 12 4.09 14.58 12.67
N THR A 13 4.09 14.49 14.00
CA THR A 13 2.89 14.22 14.79
C THR A 13 2.13 15.52 15.05
N THR A 14 0.84 15.50 14.80
CA THR A 14 -0.08 16.62 15.10
C THR A 14 -0.93 16.26 16.33
N ASP A 15 -1.38 17.30 17.03
CA ASP A 15 -2.11 17.29 18.32
C ASP A 15 -3.25 16.25 18.41
N LYS A 16 -3.94 15.95 17.29
CA LYS A 16 -5.08 15.01 17.23
C LYS A 16 -4.73 13.55 16.88
N ARG A 17 -3.56 13.02 17.30
CA ARG A 17 -3.06 11.67 16.89
C ARG A 17 -2.96 11.48 15.37
N LYS A 18 -2.77 12.57 14.62
CA LYS A 18 -2.61 12.55 13.16
C LYS A 18 -1.13 12.65 12.81
N TYR A 19 -0.72 11.90 11.80
CA TYR A 19 0.66 11.84 11.30
C TYR A 19 0.73 12.55 9.95
N LYS A 20 1.48 13.64 9.85
CA LYS A 20 1.66 14.42 8.64
C LYS A 20 3.03 14.11 8.03
N VAL A 21 3.04 13.51 6.85
CA VAL A 21 4.26 13.32 6.06
C VAL A 21 4.45 14.55 5.18
N ARG A 22 5.65 15.14 5.19
CA ARG A 22 6.05 16.25 4.32
C ARG A 22 7.21 15.79 3.46
N TRP A 23 7.16 16.08 2.17
CA TRP A 23 8.26 15.78 1.24
C TRP A 23 8.37 16.90 0.21
N ARG A 24 9.51 16.95 -0.50
CA ARG A 24 9.68 17.81 -1.67
C ARG A 24 9.64 16.97 -2.94
N ASP A 25 8.82 17.38 -3.90
CA ASP A 25 8.85 16.87 -5.27
C ASP A 25 10.21 17.20 -5.92
N PRO A 26 10.62 16.49 -7.00
CA PRO A 26 11.85 16.81 -7.74
C PRO A 26 11.86 18.26 -8.28
N ASP A 27 10.69 18.84 -8.54
CA ASP A 27 10.52 20.25 -8.93
C ASP A 27 10.73 21.25 -7.76
N GLY A 28 11.18 20.78 -6.59
CA GLY A 28 11.37 21.59 -5.38
C GLY A 28 10.07 21.94 -4.63
N LYS A 29 8.90 21.57 -5.17
CA LYS A 29 7.60 21.88 -4.57
C LYS A 29 7.37 21.07 -3.29
N ALA A 30 7.03 21.76 -2.20
CA ALA A 30 6.68 21.10 -0.94
C ALA A 30 5.27 20.48 -1.03
N ARG A 31 5.18 19.19 -0.69
CA ARG A 31 3.94 18.44 -0.56
C ARG A 31 3.78 17.94 0.87
N SER A 32 2.54 17.74 1.27
CA SER A 32 2.25 17.11 2.56
C SER A 32 0.97 16.31 2.52
N LYS A 33 0.93 15.20 3.25
CA LYS A 33 -0.23 14.33 3.39
C LYS A 33 -0.41 13.90 4.84
N THR A 34 -1.65 13.95 5.33
CA THR A 34 -2.01 13.58 6.69
C THR A 34 -2.64 12.20 6.74
N PHE A 35 -2.26 11.41 7.74
CA PHE A 35 -2.73 10.06 7.99
C PHE A 35 -3.21 9.92 9.44
N ASN A 36 -4.23 9.09 9.66
CA ASN A 36 -4.74 8.80 11.00
C ASN A 36 -3.95 7.67 11.72
N ARG A 37 -3.05 6.97 11.01
CA ARG A 37 -2.27 5.84 11.54
C ARG A 37 -0.78 6.01 11.24
N LYS A 38 0.08 5.77 12.23
CA LYS A 38 1.55 5.85 12.09
C LYS A 38 2.07 4.90 11.00
N ARG A 39 1.60 3.65 11.01
CA ARG A 39 2.00 2.62 10.03
C ARG A 39 1.71 3.03 8.59
N LYS A 40 0.61 3.74 8.33
CA LYS A 40 0.30 4.26 6.99
C LYS A 40 1.21 5.45 6.62
N ALA A 41 1.50 6.33 7.56
CA ALA A 41 2.44 7.44 7.34
C ALA A 41 3.86 6.94 7.05
N GLN A 42 4.30 5.89 7.75
CA GLN A 42 5.62 5.27 7.54
C GLN A 42 5.70 4.62 6.16
N LYS A 43 4.73 3.75 5.81
CA LYS A 43 4.67 3.15 4.47
C LYS A 43 4.70 4.22 3.37
N HIS A 44 3.93 5.29 3.54
CA HIS A 44 3.92 6.37 2.57
C HIS A 44 5.25 7.14 2.47
N LYS A 45 5.97 7.29 3.58
CA LYS A 45 7.31 7.88 3.58
C LYS A 45 8.26 7.00 2.73
N GLU A 46 8.24 5.68 2.95
CA GLU A 46 9.06 4.74 2.19
C GLU A 46 8.72 4.76 0.69
N GLU A 47 7.42 4.78 0.32
CA GLU A 47 6.99 4.89 -1.08
C GLU A 47 7.47 6.19 -1.74
N VAL A 48 7.43 7.31 -1.00
CA VAL A 48 7.91 8.61 -1.50
C VAL A 48 9.43 8.61 -1.66
N GLU A 49 10.17 8.00 -0.74
CA GLU A 49 11.62 7.89 -0.81
C GLU A 49 12.07 6.98 -1.96
N ASP A 50 11.41 5.85 -2.19
CA ASP A 50 11.69 4.93 -3.31
C ASP A 50 11.45 5.61 -4.67
N GLU A 51 10.28 6.26 -4.86
CA GLU A 51 9.98 6.96 -6.11
C GLU A 51 10.94 8.13 -6.36
N LYS A 52 11.34 8.83 -5.29
CA LYS A 52 12.28 9.94 -5.39
C LYS A 52 13.71 9.48 -5.63
N ALA A 53 14.12 8.33 -5.09
CA ALA A 53 15.39 7.68 -5.41
C ALA A 53 15.45 7.26 -6.90
N ARG A 54 14.30 6.93 -7.49
CA ARG A 54 14.15 6.69 -8.94
C ARG A 54 14.09 7.98 -9.78
N GLY A 55 14.22 9.16 -9.16
CA GLY A 55 14.11 10.45 -9.83
C GLY A 55 12.69 10.78 -10.29
N ARG A 56 11.67 10.05 -9.81
CA ARG A 56 10.28 10.23 -10.20
C ARG A 56 9.52 11.02 -9.14
N ARG A 57 8.49 11.71 -9.59
CA ARG A 57 7.54 12.35 -8.70
C ARG A 57 6.60 11.28 -8.16
N TRP A 58 6.48 11.20 -6.83
CA TRP A 58 5.53 10.30 -6.19
C TRP A 58 4.11 10.59 -6.72
N LYS A 59 3.52 9.59 -7.38
CA LYS A 59 2.11 9.56 -7.71
C LYS A 59 1.42 8.63 -6.72
N ALA A 60 0.18 8.97 -6.35
CA ALA A 60 -0.63 7.98 -5.65
C ALA A 60 -0.69 6.74 -6.56
N PRO A 61 -0.50 5.52 -6.02
CA PRO A 61 -0.86 4.35 -6.79
C PRO A 61 -2.29 4.58 -7.25
N ASP A 62 -2.52 4.51 -8.56
CA ASP A 62 -3.87 4.37 -9.06
C ASP A 62 -4.49 3.25 -8.24
N ARG A 63 -5.63 3.56 -7.62
CA ARG A 63 -6.43 2.53 -6.97
C ARG A 63 -6.54 1.44 -8.03
N ASP A 64 -6.01 0.24 -7.75
CA ASP A 64 -5.98 -0.82 -8.75
C ASP A 64 -7.32 -0.80 -9.48
N PRO A 65 -7.32 -0.77 -10.83
CA PRO A 65 -8.56 -0.74 -11.58
C PRO A 65 -9.41 -1.84 -10.97
N THR A 66 -10.57 -1.44 -10.44
CA THR A 66 -11.46 -2.40 -9.80
C THR A 66 -11.76 -3.41 -10.90
N PRO A 67 -11.40 -4.70 -10.73
CA PRO A 67 -11.51 -5.64 -11.83
C PRO A 67 -12.95 -5.61 -12.31
N THR A 68 -13.11 -5.65 -13.61
CA THR A 68 -14.45 -5.79 -14.20
C THR A 68 -15.08 -7.08 -13.66
N ILE A 69 -16.42 -7.15 -13.70
CA ILE A 69 -17.14 -8.36 -13.28
C ILE A 69 -16.62 -9.57 -14.06
N GLU A 70 -16.27 -9.39 -15.33
CA GLU A 70 -15.71 -10.43 -16.20
C GLU A 70 -14.33 -10.92 -15.70
N GLU A 71 -13.39 -10.01 -15.40
CA GLU A 71 -12.06 -10.38 -14.86
C GLU A 71 -12.17 -11.06 -13.49
N ALA A 72 -13.09 -10.60 -12.64
CA ALA A 72 -13.33 -11.23 -11.34
C ALA A 72 -13.92 -12.64 -11.49
N CYS A 73 -14.85 -12.83 -12.43
CA CYS A 73 -15.41 -14.15 -12.75
C CYS A 73 -14.36 -15.08 -13.35
N GLU A 74 -13.53 -14.60 -14.27
CA GLU A 74 -12.46 -15.40 -14.88
C GLU A 74 -11.45 -15.85 -13.82
N ALA A 75 -10.99 -14.95 -12.95
CA ALA A 75 -10.10 -15.29 -11.85
C ALA A 75 -10.70 -16.35 -10.91
N PHE A 76 -11.99 -16.24 -10.58
CA PHE A 76 -12.69 -17.24 -9.76
C PHE A 76 -12.78 -18.60 -10.45
N LEU A 77 -13.04 -18.64 -11.76
CA LEU A 77 -13.10 -19.88 -12.52
C LEU A 77 -11.71 -20.52 -12.67
N LEU A 78 -10.64 -19.73 -12.81
CA LEU A 78 -9.27 -20.21 -12.85
C LEU A 78 -8.83 -20.79 -11.51
N ASP A 79 -9.12 -20.13 -10.39
CA ASP A 79 -8.86 -20.64 -9.03
C ASP A 79 -9.55 -21.99 -8.80
N ARG A 80 -10.83 -22.08 -9.14
CA ARG A 80 -11.62 -23.33 -9.02
C ARG A 80 -11.16 -24.44 -9.97
N LYS A 81 -10.65 -24.11 -11.16
CA LYS A 81 -10.03 -25.09 -12.06
C LYS A 81 -8.71 -25.60 -11.50
N ALA A 82 -7.91 -24.73 -10.88
CA ALA A 82 -6.68 -25.12 -10.22
C ALA A 82 -6.95 -26.06 -9.03
N ASP A 83 -8.00 -25.80 -8.24
CA ASP A 83 -8.48 -26.71 -7.19
C ASP A 83 -8.93 -28.08 -7.72
N MET A 84 -9.46 -28.15 -8.95
CA MET A 84 -9.87 -29.43 -9.56
C MET A 84 -8.71 -30.18 -10.23
N ALA A 85 -7.67 -29.45 -10.68
CA ALA A 85 -6.49 -30.03 -11.31
C ALA A 85 -5.49 -30.56 -10.29
N ILE A 86 -5.35 -29.88 -9.15
CA ILE A 86 -4.62 -30.37 -7.98
C ILE A 86 -5.67 -31.13 -7.18
N GLY A 87 -5.69 -32.47 -7.21
CA GLY A 87 -6.66 -33.32 -6.51
C GLY A 87 -6.61 -33.23 -4.98
N THR A 88 -6.65 -32.03 -4.42
CA THR A 88 -6.61 -31.73 -3.01
C THR A 88 -8.04 -31.77 -2.49
N PRO A 89 -8.42 -32.77 -1.68
CA PRO A 89 -9.71 -32.74 -1.00
C PRO A 89 -9.69 -31.56 -0.03
N ARG A 90 -10.48 -30.51 -0.30
CA ARG A 90 -10.78 -29.51 0.73
C ARG A 90 -11.48 -30.26 1.88
N CYS A 91 -10.85 -30.29 3.05
CA CYS A 91 -11.41 -30.83 4.27
C CYS A 91 -12.88 -30.42 4.42
N ALA A 92 -13.75 -31.41 4.59
CA ALA A 92 -15.18 -31.25 4.75
C ALA A 92 -15.51 -30.29 5.92
N PRO A 93 -16.65 -29.57 5.86
CA PRO A 93 -17.10 -28.78 6.99
C PRO A 93 -17.35 -29.70 8.18
N ILE A 94 -16.70 -29.37 9.30
CA ILE A 94 -16.96 -29.94 10.63
C ILE A 94 -18.46 -29.79 10.93
N SER A 95 -19.21 -30.87 10.78
CA SER A 95 -20.53 -31.00 11.37
C SER A 95 -20.31 -31.12 12.88
N ARG A 96 -20.57 -30.04 13.62
CA ARG A 96 -20.65 -30.13 15.08
C ARG A 96 -22.06 -30.56 15.48
N PRO A 97 -22.20 -31.47 16.47
CA PRO A 97 -23.48 -31.94 16.98
C PRO A 97 -24.25 -30.86 17.74
#